data_AF-A0A7S4JBE8-F1
#
_entry.id   AF-A0A7S4JBE8-F1
#
_cell.length_a   1.000
_cell.length_b   1.000
_cell.length_c   1.000
_cell.angle_alpha   90.00
_cell.angle_beta   90.00
_cell.angle_gamma   90.00
#
_symmetry.space_group_name_H-M   'P 1'
#
loop_
_entity.id
_entity.type
_entity.pdbx_description
1 polymer ?
#
loop_
_entity_poly.entity_id
_entity_poly.type
_entity_poly.pdbx_seq_one_letter_code
_entity_poly.pdbx_strand_id
1 'polypeptide(L)'
;ADEGWARASANAASILVAAGESLSGLDLRGARMEGAVLRNGIFHRTRLEGADLSRANLSHCYFVEARLDEAKLDGAYFGERCYPSIAEMNQSKLSFALDGKTLASGSRDGSVRVWD
;
A
#
# COMPACT_ATOMS: atom_id res chain seq x y z
N ALA A 1 23.64 2.70 9.89
CA ALA A 1 24.10 2.74 8.50
C ALA A 1 23.03 2.14 7.58
N ASP A 2 21.79 2.66 7.63
CA ASP A 2 20.61 1.96 7.03
C ASP A 2 19.67 2.93 6.26
N GLU A 3 19.81 4.25 6.45
CA GLU A 3 18.94 5.25 5.81
C GLU A 3 19.21 5.48 4.32
N GLY A 4 20.43 5.23 3.83
CA GLY A 4 20.79 5.48 2.44
C GLY A 4 20.03 4.57 1.47
N TRP A 5 20.01 3.28 1.77
CA TRP A 5 19.33 2.24 1.00
C TRP A 5 17.80 2.34 1.13
N ALA A 6 17.28 2.67 2.31
CA ALA A 6 15.85 2.92 2.49
C ALA A 6 15.36 4.07 1.60
N ARG A 7 16.11 5.18 1.56
CA ARG A 7 15.78 6.34 0.72
C ARG A 7 15.92 6.04 -0.77
N ALA A 8 16.95 5.27 -1.16
CA ALA A 8 17.12 4.83 -2.53
C ALA A 8 15.97 3.92 -2.99
N SER A 9 15.52 3.00 -2.12
CA SER A 9 14.37 2.13 -2.35
C SER A 9 13.07 2.92 -2.52
N ALA A 10 12.77 3.85 -1.61
CA ALA A 10 11.61 4.73 -1.73
C ALA A 10 11.65 5.56 -3.02
N ASN A 11 12.80 6.15 -3.35
CA ASN A 11 12.97 6.92 -4.58
C ASN A 11 12.79 6.06 -5.83
N ALA A 12 13.33 4.84 -5.85
CA ALA A 12 13.19 3.93 -6.97
C ALA A 12 11.72 3.56 -7.20
N ALA A 13 10.99 3.21 -6.14
CA ALA A 13 9.56 2.92 -6.21
C ALA A 13 8.76 4.13 -6.74
N SER A 14 9.06 5.34 -6.25
CA SER A 14 8.44 6.56 -6.76
C SER A 14 8.72 6.85 -8.23
N ILE A 15 9.95 6.63 -8.68
CA ILE A 15 10.34 6.82 -10.08
C ILE A 15 9.60 5.83 -10.98
N LEU A 16 9.54 4.56 -10.60
CA LEU A 16 8.82 3.53 -11.35
C LEU A 16 7.33 3.87 -11.49
N VAL A 17 6.68 4.24 -10.38
CA VAL A 17 5.27 4.65 -10.42
C VAL A 17 5.07 5.91 -11.27
N ALA A 18 5.97 6.90 -11.17
CA ALA A 18 5.89 8.12 -11.96
C ALA A 18 6.09 7.87 -13.47
N ALA A 19 6.87 6.84 -13.82
CA ALA A 19 7.03 6.39 -15.21
C ALA A 19 5.81 5.61 -15.73
N GLY A 20 4.81 5.34 -14.88
CA GLY A 20 3.63 4.53 -15.22
C GLY A 20 3.90 3.02 -15.18
N GLU A 21 5.02 2.60 -14.58
CA GLU A 21 5.35 1.19 -14.46
C GLU A 21 4.42 0.51 -13.46
N SER A 22 3.97 -0.69 -13.84
CA SER A 22 3.17 -1.54 -12.97
C SER A 22 4.08 -2.27 -12.00
N LEU A 23 3.75 -2.20 -10.71
CA LEU A 23 4.41 -2.96 -9.65
C LEU A 23 3.67 -4.26 -9.33
N SER A 24 2.78 -4.69 -10.23
CA SER A 24 1.89 -5.83 -10.05
C SER A 24 2.67 -7.15 -10.01
N GLY A 25 2.29 -8.05 -9.10
CA GLY A 25 2.86 -9.39 -8.95
C GLY A 25 4.28 -9.44 -8.36
N LEU A 26 4.87 -8.28 -8.02
CA LEU A 26 6.20 -8.22 -7.46
C LEU A 26 6.24 -8.72 -6.01
N ASP A 27 7.39 -9.26 -5.62
CA ASP A 27 7.71 -9.56 -4.22
C ASP A 27 8.45 -8.38 -3.59
N LEU A 28 7.73 -7.59 -2.82
CA LEU A 28 8.19 -6.39 -2.11
C LEU A 28 8.06 -6.56 -0.59
N ARG A 29 8.12 -7.80 -0.09
CA ARG A 29 8.07 -8.08 1.34
C ARG A 29 9.22 -7.39 2.08
N GLY A 30 8.90 -6.71 3.18
CA GLY A 30 9.87 -5.93 3.94
C GLY A 30 10.48 -4.74 3.20
N ALA A 31 9.95 -4.38 2.02
CA ALA A 31 10.46 -3.25 1.25
C ALA A 31 10.37 -1.95 2.06
N ARG A 32 11.40 -1.12 1.98
CA ARG A 32 11.48 0.16 2.69
C ARG A 32 11.08 1.27 1.72
N MET A 33 9.85 1.73 1.85
CA MET A 33 9.22 2.75 0.99
C MET A 33 8.63 3.89 1.84
N GLU A 34 9.24 4.13 3.00
CA GLU A 34 8.84 5.22 3.88
C GLU A 34 8.91 6.56 3.14
N GLY A 35 7.83 7.34 3.20
CA GLY A 35 7.72 8.64 2.54
C GLY A 35 7.65 8.58 1.02
N ALA A 36 7.54 7.39 0.41
CA ALA A 36 7.50 7.25 -1.04
C ALA A 36 6.24 7.93 -1.62
N VAL A 37 6.41 8.58 -2.76
CA VAL A 37 5.29 9.07 -3.58
C VAL A 37 4.87 7.95 -4.53
N LEU A 38 3.76 7.28 -4.22
CA LEU A 38 3.25 6.13 -4.98
C LEU A 38 1.88 6.40 -5.62
N ARG A 39 1.48 7.67 -5.70
CA ARG A 39 0.18 8.11 -6.25
C ARG A 39 -0.06 7.51 -7.64
N ASN A 40 -1.28 7.01 -7.87
CA ASN A 40 -1.70 6.28 -9.08
C ASN A 40 -0.99 4.94 -9.34
N GLY A 41 -0.23 4.41 -8.37
CA GLY A 41 0.51 3.16 -8.54
C GLY A 41 -0.41 1.94 -8.69
N ILE A 42 0.04 0.95 -9.47
CA ILE A 42 -0.66 -0.32 -9.69
C ILE A 42 0.12 -1.44 -9.01
N PHE A 43 -0.48 -2.01 -7.98
CA PHE A 43 0.09 -3.04 -7.10
C PHE A 43 -0.76 -4.32 -7.12
N HIS A 44 -1.32 -4.68 -8.27
CA HIS A 44 -2.18 -5.86 -8.36
C HIS A 44 -1.39 -7.13 -8.02
N ARG A 45 -1.87 -7.98 -7.09
CA ARG A 45 -1.20 -9.21 -6.64
C ARG A 45 0.21 -9.00 -6.07
N THR A 46 0.56 -7.77 -5.69
CA THR A 46 1.88 -7.47 -5.13
C THR A 46 1.96 -7.94 -3.67
N ARG A 47 3.11 -8.49 -3.30
CA ARG A 47 3.41 -8.95 -1.94
C ARG A 47 4.13 -7.85 -1.18
N LEU A 48 3.47 -7.22 -0.23
CA LEU A 48 3.95 -6.10 0.59
C LEU A 48 3.98 -6.49 2.07
N GLU A 49 3.99 -7.79 2.40
CA GLU A 49 3.99 -8.24 3.79
C GLU A 49 5.21 -7.66 4.54
N GLY A 50 4.98 -7.00 5.68
CA GLY A 50 6.02 -6.34 6.48
C GLY A 50 6.69 -5.11 5.83
N ALA A 51 6.20 -4.64 4.68
CA ALA A 51 6.77 -3.46 4.02
C ALA A 51 6.56 -2.19 4.86
N ASP A 52 7.51 -1.27 4.80
CA ASP A 52 7.39 0.05 5.42
C ASP A 52 6.86 1.06 4.40
N LEU A 53 5.58 1.38 4.50
CA LEU A 53 4.87 2.38 3.69
C LEU A 53 4.49 3.60 4.54
N SER A 54 5.09 3.76 5.72
CA SER A 54 4.82 4.87 6.62
C SER A 54 5.05 6.19 5.88
N ARG A 55 4.15 7.17 6.06
CA ARG A 55 4.23 8.49 5.40
C ARG A 55 4.18 8.47 3.86
N ALA A 56 3.93 7.32 3.23
CA ALA A 56 3.85 7.22 1.78
C ALA A 56 2.55 7.84 1.24
N ASN A 57 2.60 8.43 0.05
CA ASN A 57 1.40 8.87 -0.66
C ASN A 57 0.87 7.74 -1.54
N LEU A 58 -0.21 7.10 -1.09
CA LEU A 58 -0.90 5.98 -1.72
C LEU A 58 -2.20 6.41 -2.44
N SER A 59 -2.39 7.71 -2.67
CA SER A 59 -3.62 8.20 -3.30
C SER A 59 -3.84 7.61 -4.70
N HIS A 60 -5.09 7.20 -4.99
CA HIS A 60 -5.50 6.60 -6.26
C HIS A 60 -4.76 5.32 -6.66
N CYS A 61 -4.15 4.62 -5.70
CA CYS A 61 -3.52 3.34 -5.99
C CYS A 61 -4.55 2.22 -6.25
N TYR A 62 -4.10 1.22 -6.99
CA TYR A 62 -4.82 -0.03 -7.24
C TYR A 62 -4.11 -1.19 -6.52
N PHE A 63 -4.73 -1.72 -5.48
CA PHE A 63 -4.19 -2.81 -4.64
C PHE A 63 -4.96 -4.12 -4.78
N VAL A 64 -5.55 -4.39 -5.95
CA VAL A 64 -6.36 -5.59 -6.17
C VAL A 64 -5.53 -6.84 -5.85
N GLU A 65 -5.98 -7.69 -4.93
CA GLU A 65 -5.25 -8.89 -4.47
C GLU A 65 -3.83 -8.64 -3.91
N ALA A 66 -3.48 -7.39 -3.56
CA ALA A 66 -2.22 -7.11 -2.89
C ALA A 66 -2.24 -7.62 -1.44
N ARG A 67 -1.09 -8.06 -0.94
CA ARG A 67 -0.93 -8.54 0.43
C ARG A 67 -0.17 -7.53 1.26
N LEU A 68 -0.84 -6.95 2.26
CA LEU A 68 -0.29 -5.92 3.15
C LEU A 68 -0.18 -6.42 4.60
N ASP A 69 -0.12 -7.74 4.80
CA ASP A 69 -0.01 -8.35 6.12
C ASP A 69 1.20 -7.75 6.86
N GLU A 70 1.00 -7.19 8.06
CA GLU A 70 2.07 -6.57 8.88
C GLU A 70 2.78 -5.36 8.24
N ALA A 71 2.28 -4.80 7.13
CA ALA A 71 2.83 -3.59 6.56
C ALA A 71 2.65 -2.39 7.51
N LYS A 72 3.64 -1.51 7.58
CA LYS A 72 3.56 -0.25 8.35
C LYS A 72 2.96 0.82 7.46
N LEU A 73 1.91 1.46 7.95
CA LEU A 73 1.14 2.47 7.21
C LEU A 73 1.00 3.76 8.02
N ASP A 74 1.78 3.93 9.09
CA ASP A 74 1.71 5.08 9.98
C ASP A 74 1.86 6.39 9.19
N GLY A 75 0.81 7.21 9.18
CA GLY A 75 0.77 8.48 8.44
C GLY A 75 0.78 8.35 6.91
N ALA A 76 0.51 7.15 6.36
CA ALA A 76 0.33 6.98 4.92
C ALA A 76 -0.93 7.72 4.44
N TYR A 77 -0.84 8.35 3.28
CA TYR A 77 -1.94 9.15 2.73
C TYR A 77 -2.65 8.41 1.58
N PHE A 78 -3.88 7.96 1.81
CA PHE A 78 -4.68 7.23 0.81
C PHE A 78 -5.55 8.12 -0.08
N GLY A 79 -5.71 9.40 0.26
CA GLY A 79 -6.53 10.36 -0.47
C GLY A 79 -8.02 9.97 -0.56
N GLU A 80 -8.79 10.75 -1.34
CA GLU A 80 -10.26 10.62 -1.39
C GLU A 80 -10.75 9.32 -2.06
N ARG A 81 -9.91 8.64 -2.83
CA ARG A 81 -10.28 7.43 -3.60
C ARG A 81 -9.08 6.53 -3.81
N CYS A 82 -9.01 5.43 -3.07
CA CYS A 82 -8.21 4.26 -3.39
C CYS A 82 -9.17 3.15 -3.85
N TYR A 83 -8.82 2.39 -4.90
CA TYR A 83 -9.73 1.43 -5.55
C TYR A 83 -9.33 -0.03 -5.28
N PRO A 84 -9.80 -0.66 -4.19
CA PRO A 84 -9.81 -2.11 -4.09
C PRO A 84 -10.98 -2.67 -4.92
N SER A 85 -10.68 -3.37 -6.02
CA SER A 85 -11.72 -4.08 -6.79
C SER A 85 -12.26 -5.26 -6.01
N ILE A 86 -13.58 -5.29 -5.86
CA ILE A 86 -14.36 -6.22 -5.02
C ILE A 86 -14.77 -7.50 -5.76
N ALA A 87 -14.32 -7.71 -7.01
CA ALA A 87 -14.93 -8.69 -7.91
C ALA A 87 -14.44 -10.14 -7.74
N GLU A 88 -13.20 -10.39 -7.30
CA GLU A 88 -12.65 -11.76 -7.20
C GLU A 88 -11.74 -11.99 -5.99
N MET A 89 -12.00 -11.29 -4.87
CA MET A 89 -11.15 -11.42 -3.68
C MET A 89 -11.58 -12.60 -2.82
N ASN A 90 -10.70 -13.60 -2.73
CA ASN A 90 -10.79 -14.69 -1.76
C ASN A 90 -10.33 -14.25 -0.35
N GLN A 91 -10.45 -12.94 -0.02
CA GLN A 91 -10.37 -12.11 1.25
C GLN A 91 -9.74 -10.74 0.91
N SER A 92 -10.09 -9.54 1.41
CA SER A 92 -10.49 -9.01 2.73
C SER A 92 -11.25 -7.68 2.48
N LYS A 93 -12.36 -7.39 3.17
CA LYS A 93 -13.14 -6.16 2.89
C LYS A 93 -12.39 -4.91 3.37
N LEU A 94 -12.13 -3.95 2.48
CA LEU A 94 -11.53 -2.65 2.79
C LEU A 94 -12.61 -1.56 2.78
N SER A 95 -12.63 -0.70 3.79
CA SER A 95 -13.57 0.44 3.89
C SER A 95 -12.83 1.66 4.42
N PHE A 96 -13.05 2.81 3.78
CA PHE A 96 -12.52 4.09 4.24
C PHE A 96 -13.56 4.80 5.11
N ALA A 97 -13.13 5.44 6.18
CA ALA A 97 -13.97 6.42 6.86
C ALA A 97 -14.16 7.65 5.96
N LEU A 98 -15.28 8.36 6.15
CA LEU A 98 -15.60 9.55 5.34
C LEU A 98 -14.58 10.69 5.49
N ASP A 99 -13.74 10.65 6.53
CA ASP A 99 -12.66 11.62 6.73
C ASP A 99 -11.46 11.42 5.79
N GLY A 100 -11.41 10.29 5.06
CA GLY A 100 -10.31 9.96 4.15
C GLY A 100 -8.96 9.67 4.82
N LYS A 101 -8.95 9.56 6.16
CA LYS A 101 -7.75 9.28 6.96
C LYS A 101 -7.76 7.86 7.45
N THR A 102 -8.93 7.40 7.89
CA THR A 102 -9.03 6.08 8.51
C THR A 102 -9.33 5.02 7.45
N LEU A 103 -8.48 4.00 7.37
CA LEU A 103 -8.75 2.78 6.61
C LEU A 103 -9.16 1.67 7.59
N ALA A 104 -10.15 0.87 7.23
CA ALA A 104 -10.51 -0.36 7.92
C ALA A 104 -10.35 -1.55 6.96
N SER A 105 -9.69 -2.61 7.41
CA SER A 105 -9.52 -3.86 6.69
C SER A 105 -10.03 -5.03 7.52
N GLY A 106 -10.95 -5.83 6.99
CA GLY A 106 -11.45 -7.06 7.64
C GLY A 106 -10.87 -8.33 7.01
N SER A 107 -10.28 -9.21 7.82
CA SER A 107 -9.60 -10.47 7.45
C SER A 107 -10.46 -11.72 7.69
N ARG A 108 -10.12 -12.87 7.05
CA ARG A 108 -10.85 -14.17 7.19
C ARG A 108 -10.73 -14.77 8.57
N ASP A 109 -9.69 -14.39 9.30
CA ASP A 109 -9.49 -14.78 10.69
C ASP A 109 -10.47 -14.07 11.64
N GLY A 110 -11.34 -13.21 11.10
CA GLY A 110 -12.33 -12.44 11.84
C GLY A 110 -11.78 -11.14 12.43
N SER A 111 -10.50 -10.83 12.21
CA SER A 111 -9.91 -9.58 12.68
C SER A 111 -10.30 -8.41 11.78
N VAL A 112 -10.61 -7.29 12.41
CA VAL A 112 -10.72 -5.99 11.73
C VAL A 112 -9.57 -5.14 12.23
N ARG A 113 -8.77 -4.63 11.30
CA ARG A 113 -7.69 -3.68 11.58
C ARG A 113 -8.11 -2.32 11.11
N VAL A 114 -7.93 -1.33 11.97
CA VAL A 114 -8.19 0.07 11.69
C VAL A 114 -6.83 0.78 11.67
N TRP A 115 -6.63 1.60 10.65
CA TRP A 115 -5.40 2.31 10.37
C TRP A 115 -5.75 3.81 10.37
N ASP A 116 -5.10 4.60 11.23
CA ASP A 116 -5.19 6.08 11.33
C ASP A 116 -4.03 6.74 10.57
#